data_AF-A0A354WMH7-F1
#
_entry.id   AF-A0A354WMH7-F1
#
_cell.length_a   1.000
_cell.length_b   1.000
_cell.length_c   1.000
_cell.angle_alpha   90.00
_cell.angle_beta   90.00
_cell.angle_gamma   90.00
#
_symmetry.space_group_name_H-M   'P 1'
#
loop_
_entity.id
_entity.type
_entity.pdbx_description
1 polymer ?
#
loop_
_entity_poly.entity_id
_entity_poly.type
_entity_poly.pdbx_seq_one_letter_code
_entity_poly.pdbx_strand_id
1 'polypeptide(L)'
;MVRSGTVKKIIRLPAVLLTALLALALVRQTAFARTYVITDGDRVVTYTTFATDPAEVLDQAGLTLEQYDTYTTQTGEGVEEITICRSQRVTVDYHGEEMTVTTFGETAGELLSRLNLEVGEYDVLSHAPQTRTSDGMVLRVDSVIKTRETYTAAVPHAVTYCNDATIPAGIQEVLTPGADGELLCTA
;
A
#
# COMPACT_ATOMS: atom_id res chain seq x y z
N MET A 1 -47.72 70.74 19.70
CA MET A 1 -47.36 69.90 20.87
C MET A 1 -46.88 68.54 20.35
N VAL A 2 -45.58 68.41 20.07
CA VAL A 2 -44.53 67.75 20.89
C VAL A 2 -44.63 66.21 20.94
N ARG A 3 -43.80 65.59 20.09
CA ARG A 3 -43.00 64.36 20.25
C ARG A 3 -43.68 63.10 20.81
N SER A 4 -44.11 62.22 19.89
CA SER A 4 -44.18 60.77 20.12
C SER A 4 -43.19 60.04 19.20
N GLY A 5 -41.92 59.98 19.63
CA GLY A 5 -40.86 59.25 18.93
C GLY A 5 -39.91 58.50 19.87
N THR A 6 -40.18 58.54 21.18
CA THR A 6 -39.23 58.16 22.23
C THR A 6 -39.39 56.69 22.67
N VAL A 7 -40.61 56.14 22.63
CA VAL A 7 -40.89 54.76 23.13
C VAL A 7 -40.24 53.68 22.26
N LYS A 8 -40.20 53.85 20.93
CA LYS A 8 -39.55 52.90 20.01
C LYS A 8 -38.01 52.90 20.15
N LYS A 9 -37.40 53.99 20.60
CA LYS A 9 -35.94 54.09 20.84
C LYS A 9 -35.53 53.47 22.17
N ILE A 10 -36.35 53.58 23.22
CA ILE A 10 -36.04 53.04 24.55
C ILE A 10 -36.11 51.51 24.59
N ILE A 11 -37.00 50.86 23.81
CA ILE A 11 -37.08 49.39 23.73
C ILE A 11 -35.99 48.80 22.81
N ARG A 12 -35.53 49.56 21.80
CA ARG A 12 -34.45 49.12 20.89
C ARG A 12 -33.08 49.12 21.54
N LEU A 13 -32.80 50.04 22.46
CA LEU A 13 -31.49 50.12 23.14
C LEU A 13 -31.14 48.86 23.96
N PRO A 14 -31.99 48.35 24.87
CA PRO A 14 -31.70 47.14 25.64
C PRO A 14 -31.70 45.89 24.76
N ALA A 15 -32.52 45.84 23.70
CA ALA A 15 -32.50 44.74 22.75
C ALA A 15 -31.19 44.67 21.96
N VAL A 16 -30.67 45.82 21.48
CA VAL A 16 -29.38 45.91 20.79
C VAL A 16 -28.22 45.58 21.73
N LEU A 17 -28.30 46.01 23.00
CA LEU A 17 -27.29 45.73 24.01
C LEU A 17 -27.29 44.25 24.44
N LEU A 18 -28.47 43.61 24.50
CA LEU A 18 -28.62 42.18 24.74
C LEU A 18 -28.07 41.36 23.56
N THR A 19 -28.37 41.74 22.31
CA THR A 19 -27.79 41.09 21.13
C THR A 19 -26.28 41.29 21.04
N ALA A 20 -25.77 42.45 21.43
CA ALA A 20 -24.34 42.72 21.48
C ALA A 20 -23.66 41.91 22.60
N LEU A 21 -24.30 41.76 23.77
CA LEU A 21 -23.81 40.89 24.85
C LEU A 21 -23.86 39.41 24.47
N LEU A 22 -24.91 38.95 23.80
CA LEU A 22 -25.01 37.59 23.26
C LEU A 22 -23.94 37.36 22.19
N ALA A 23 -23.74 38.30 21.26
CA ALA A 23 -22.68 38.21 20.27
C ALA A 23 -21.29 38.20 20.92
N LEU A 24 -21.05 39.05 21.92
CA LEU A 24 -19.78 39.07 22.66
C LEU A 24 -19.58 37.79 23.49
N ALA A 25 -20.65 37.22 24.05
CA ALA A 25 -20.61 35.94 24.76
C ALA A 25 -20.33 34.77 23.80
N LEU A 26 -20.93 34.78 22.60
CA LEU A 26 -20.62 33.82 21.53
C LEU A 26 -19.18 33.95 21.04
N VAL A 27 -18.65 35.17 20.91
CA VAL A 27 -17.23 35.42 20.59
C VAL A 27 -16.30 35.03 21.75
N ARG A 28 -16.75 35.14 23.01
CA ARG A 28 -15.98 34.66 24.18
C ARG A 28 -15.92 33.13 24.22
N GLN A 29 -16.97 32.46 23.79
CA GLN A 29 -16.99 30.99 23.74
C GLN A 29 -15.90 30.48 22.80
N THR A 30 -15.66 31.07 21.63
CA THR A 30 -14.61 30.56 20.71
C THR A 30 -13.18 30.63 21.27
N ALA A 31 -12.90 31.42 22.31
CA ALA A 31 -11.55 31.55 22.87
C ALA A 31 -11.07 30.32 23.67
N PHE A 32 -11.97 29.37 23.99
CA PHE A 32 -11.63 28.14 24.71
C PHE A 32 -11.68 26.87 23.85
N ALA A 33 -12.14 26.98 22.60
CA ALA A 33 -12.17 25.84 21.69
C ALA A 33 -10.74 25.49 21.25
N ARG A 34 -10.43 24.20 21.20
CA ARG A 34 -9.16 23.69 20.67
C ARG A 34 -9.35 23.26 19.23
N THR A 35 -8.31 23.43 18.44
CA THR A 35 -8.28 22.94 17.05
C THR A 35 -7.47 21.66 16.99
N TYR A 36 -8.09 20.62 16.46
CA TYR A 36 -7.50 19.31 16.25
C TYR A 36 -7.19 19.12 14.77
N VAL A 37 -5.99 18.64 14.45
CA VAL A 37 -5.63 18.09 13.14
C VAL A 37 -5.70 16.58 13.26
N ILE A 38 -6.64 15.97 12.56
CA ILE A 38 -6.94 14.55 12.62
C ILE A 38 -6.48 13.90 11.32
N THR A 39 -5.57 12.94 11.41
CA THR A 39 -5.03 12.20 10.26
C THR A 39 -5.57 10.77 10.28
N ASP A 40 -6.19 10.34 9.19
CA ASP A 40 -6.74 9.00 8.96
C ASP A 40 -6.23 8.46 7.61
N GLY A 41 -5.11 7.75 7.65
CA GLY A 41 -4.37 7.38 6.43
C GLY A 41 -3.95 8.62 5.63
N ASP A 42 -4.41 8.71 4.38
CA ASP A 42 -4.13 9.86 3.50
C ASP A 42 -5.09 11.05 3.72
N ARG A 43 -6.11 10.88 4.56
CA ARG A 43 -7.12 11.91 4.83
C ARG A 43 -6.71 12.74 6.04
N VAL A 44 -6.66 14.05 5.88
CA VAL A 44 -6.45 15.01 6.97
C VAL A 44 -7.70 15.86 7.16
N VAL A 45 -8.19 15.94 8.39
CA VAL A 45 -9.38 16.70 8.80
C VAL A 45 -9.00 17.66 9.91
N THR A 46 -9.38 18.93 9.78
CA THR A 46 -9.25 19.89 10.87
C THR A 46 -10.59 20.09 11.55
N TYR A 47 -10.65 19.93 12.87
CA TYR A 47 -11.87 20.02 13.65
C TYR A 47 -11.68 20.90 14.89
N THR A 48 -12.55 21.88 15.08
CA THR A 48 -12.49 22.79 16.24
C THR A 48 -13.64 22.49 17.19
N THR A 49 -13.32 22.14 18.43
CA THR A 49 -14.32 21.77 19.46
C THR A 49 -13.85 22.16 20.86
N PHE A 50 -14.78 22.13 21.81
CA PHE A 50 -14.52 22.27 23.23
C PHE A 50 -14.21 20.94 23.92
N ALA A 51 -14.49 19.82 23.25
CA ALA A 51 -14.14 18.50 23.76
C ALA A 51 -12.62 18.41 23.95
N THR A 52 -12.22 17.84 25.08
CA THR A 52 -10.81 17.57 25.40
C THR A 52 -10.45 16.10 25.31
N ASP A 53 -11.46 15.22 25.34
CA ASP A 53 -11.29 13.79 25.14
C ASP A 53 -11.15 13.49 23.64
N PRO A 54 -10.01 12.93 23.17
CA PRO A 54 -9.82 12.59 21.76
C PRO A 54 -10.93 11.69 21.19
N ALA A 55 -11.49 10.77 21.98
CA ALA A 55 -12.57 9.90 21.50
C ALA A 55 -13.84 10.68 21.17
N GLU A 56 -14.21 11.66 22.01
CA GLU A 56 -15.33 12.55 21.77
C GLU A 56 -15.06 13.48 20.58
N VAL A 57 -13.84 14.00 20.44
CA VAL A 57 -13.42 14.82 19.30
C VAL A 57 -13.59 14.06 17.99
N LEU A 58 -13.16 12.80 17.95
CA LEU A 58 -13.28 11.91 16.79
C LEU A 58 -14.76 11.64 16.44
N ASP A 59 -15.59 11.31 17.43
CA ASP A 59 -17.03 11.10 17.24
C ASP A 59 -17.74 12.35 16.69
N GLN A 60 -17.46 13.52 17.28
CA GLN A 60 -17.99 14.81 16.82
C GLN A 60 -17.51 15.20 15.42
N ALA A 61 -16.30 14.80 15.05
CA ALA A 61 -15.75 14.96 13.70
C ALA A 61 -16.33 13.93 12.70
N GLY A 62 -17.16 12.98 13.16
CA GLY A 62 -17.75 11.92 12.34
C GLY A 62 -16.76 10.81 11.96
N LEU A 63 -15.71 10.61 12.76
CA LEU A 63 -14.66 9.61 12.57
C LEU A 63 -14.81 8.51 13.63
N THR A 64 -15.62 7.50 13.33
CA THR A 64 -15.81 6.34 14.23
C THR A 64 -14.63 5.37 14.13
N LEU A 65 -14.17 4.88 15.28
CA LEU A 65 -13.14 3.84 15.38
C LEU A 65 -13.78 2.45 15.37
N GLU A 66 -13.21 1.52 14.61
CA GLU A 66 -13.60 0.12 14.63
C GLU A 66 -12.99 -0.64 15.82
N GLN A 67 -13.34 -1.93 15.98
CA GLN A 67 -13.01 -2.74 17.16
C GLN A 67 -11.51 -2.80 17.51
N TYR A 68 -10.63 -2.66 16.51
CA TYR A 68 -9.18 -2.77 16.67
C TYR A 68 -8.43 -1.52 16.22
N ASP A 69 -9.16 -0.48 15.82
CA ASP A 69 -8.56 0.81 15.51
C ASP A 69 -8.04 1.44 16.80
N THR A 70 -6.92 2.13 16.68
CA THR A 70 -6.36 2.93 17.77
C THR A 70 -6.04 4.32 17.26
N TYR A 71 -5.57 5.20 18.15
CA TYR A 71 -5.10 6.52 17.78
C TYR A 71 -3.93 6.92 18.66
N THR A 72 -3.14 7.86 18.15
CA THR A 72 -2.10 8.55 18.90
C THR A 72 -2.42 10.03 18.94
N THR A 73 -1.97 10.70 19.99
CA THR A 73 -2.17 12.14 20.17
C THR A 73 -0.85 12.85 20.35
N GLN A 74 -0.69 14.01 19.74
CA GLN A 74 0.46 14.88 19.97
C GLN A 74 -0.03 16.31 20.24
N THR A 75 0.55 16.96 21.25
CA THR A 75 0.20 18.34 21.57
C THR A 75 1.26 19.28 20.99
N GLY A 76 0.84 20.13 20.06
CA GLY A 76 1.68 21.18 19.47
C GLY A 76 1.38 22.57 20.05
N GLU A 77 2.08 23.59 19.54
CA GLU A 77 1.82 24.99 19.91
C GLU A 77 0.48 25.47 19.31
N GLY A 78 -0.61 25.29 20.07
CA GLY A 78 -1.94 25.79 19.71
C GLY A 78 -2.77 24.87 18.81
N VAL A 79 -2.23 23.72 18.41
CA VAL A 79 -2.93 22.68 17.66
C VAL A 79 -2.67 21.33 18.32
N GLU A 80 -3.74 20.56 18.52
CA GLU A 80 -3.65 19.18 18.98
C GLU A 80 -3.72 18.27 17.75
N GLU A 81 -2.88 17.25 17.67
CA GLU A 81 -2.87 16.29 16.56
C GLU A 81 -3.40 14.95 17.04
N ILE A 82 -4.26 14.33 16.24
CA ILE A 82 -4.76 12.96 16.44
C ILE A 82 -4.43 12.18 15.17
N THR A 83 -3.64 11.12 15.29
CA THR A 83 -3.43 10.19 14.16
C THR A 83 -4.16 8.89 14.44
N ILE A 84 -5.11 8.54 13.57
CA ILE A 84 -5.85 7.28 13.61
C ILE A 84 -4.98 6.18 12.99
N CYS A 85 -4.82 5.09 13.72
CA CYS A 85 -4.16 3.88 13.28
C CYS A 85 -5.25 2.83 13.02
N ARG A 86 -5.68 2.74 11.76
CA ARG A 86 -6.67 1.76 11.31
C ARG A 86 -6.09 0.35 11.36
N SER A 87 -6.84 -0.59 11.91
CA SER A 87 -6.48 -2.00 11.88
C SER A 87 -6.61 -2.54 10.47
N GLN A 88 -5.59 -3.27 10.01
CA GLN A 88 -5.56 -3.87 8.69
C GLN A 88 -5.30 -5.36 8.81
N ARG A 89 -6.09 -6.17 8.12
CA ARG A 89 -5.87 -7.61 7.99
C ARG A 89 -5.14 -7.88 6.68
N VAL A 90 -3.92 -8.36 6.77
CA VAL A 90 -3.09 -8.71 5.62
C VAL A 90 -2.86 -10.21 5.60
N THR A 91 -2.99 -10.82 4.42
CA THR A 91 -2.61 -12.22 4.21
C THR A 91 -1.20 -12.26 3.66
N VAL A 92 -0.30 -12.97 4.33
CA VAL A 92 1.04 -13.25 3.85
C VAL A 92 1.08 -14.69 3.34
N ASP A 93 1.43 -14.86 2.07
CA ASP A 93 1.63 -16.15 1.41
C ASP A 93 3.13 -16.31 1.17
N TYR A 94 3.78 -17.13 2.00
CA TYR A 94 5.21 -17.32 1.98
C TYR A 94 5.54 -18.72 1.48
N HIS A 95 5.97 -18.82 0.21
CA HIS A 95 6.22 -20.09 -0.48
C HIS A 95 5.03 -21.08 -0.44
N GLY A 96 3.80 -20.58 -0.51
CA GLY A 96 2.58 -21.38 -0.45
C GLY A 96 2.03 -21.61 0.96
N GLU A 97 2.70 -21.14 2.01
CA GLU A 97 2.17 -21.12 3.37
C GLU A 97 1.47 -19.79 3.66
N GLU A 98 0.14 -19.82 3.80
CA GLU A 98 -0.66 -18.64 4.08
C GLU A 98 -0.83 -18.39 5.59
N MET A 99 -0.68 -17.13 6.00
CA MET A 99 -1.02 -16.65 7.33
C MET A 99 -1.71 -15.28 7.27
N THR A 100 -2.66 -15.04 8.16
CA THR A 100 -3.30 -13.72 8.30
C THR A 100 -2.74 -12.99 9.51
N VAL A 101 -2.30 -11.76 9.29
CA VAL A 101 -1.65 -10.92 10.30
C VAL A 101 -2.34 -9.56 10.36
N THR A 102 -2.46 -9.03 11.58
CA THR A 102 -2.92 -7.66 11.79
C THR A 102 -1.73 -6.70 11.69
N THR A 103 -1.94 -5.58 11.00
CA THR A 103 -0.97 -4.48 10.86
C THR A 103 -1.68 -3.13 10.94
N PHE A 104 -0.89 -2.05 10.95
CA PHE A 104 -1.32 -0.66 11.12
C PHE A 104 -0.66 0.26 10.07
N GLY A 105 -0.51 -0.22 8.82
CA GLY A 105 0.04 0.57 7.72
C GLY A 105 1.58 0.59 7.61
N GLU A 106 2.26 -0.40 8.21
CA GLU A 106 3.71 -0.58 8.01
C GLU A 106 4.02 -1.01 6.56
N THR A 107 5.28 -0.97 6.15
CA THR A 107 5.68 -1.41 4.80
C THR A 107 5.70 -2.94 4.67
N ALA A 108 5.56 -3.46 3.45
CA ALA A 108 5.64 -4.90 3.18
C ALA A 108 6.97 -5.51 3.67
N GLY A 109 8.09 -4.80 3.51
CA GLY A 109 9.38 -5.23 4.00
C GLY A 109 9.48 -5.25 5.53
N GLU A 110 8.94 -4.24 6.21
CA GLU A 110 8.85 -4.22 7.67
C GLU A 110 7.96 -5.36 8.20
N LEU A 111 6.83 -5.61 7.53
CA LEU A 111 5.93 -6.71 7.87
C LEU A 111 6.66 -8.06 7.79
N LEU A 112 7.32 -8.35 6.67
CA LEU A 112 8.08 -9.60 6.50
C LEU A 112 9.19 -9.72 7.55
N SER A 113 9.94 -8.63 7.79
CA SER A 113 11.00 -8.60 8.81
C SER A 113 10.46 -8.87 10.22
N ARG A 114 9.31 -8.27 10.58
CA ARG A 114 8.65 -8.45 11.86
C ARG A 114 8.15 -9.89 12.07
N LEU A 115 7.78 -10.57 10.98
CA LEU A 115 7.41 -11.99 10.99
C LEU A 115 8.62 -12.92 10.92
N ASN A 116 9.84 -12.38 10.86
CA ASN A 116 11.09 -13.12 10.63
C ASN A 116 11.06 -13.96 9.33
N LEU A 117 10.44 -13.41 8.29
CA LEU A 117 10.42 -13.99 6.95
C LEU A 117 11.48 -13.29 6.09
N GLU A 118 12.53 -14.02 5.74
CA GLU A 118 13.63 -13.50 4.93
C GLU A 118 13.29 -13.62 3.44
N VAL A 119 13.69 -12.64 2.63
CA VAL A 119 13.53 -12.69 1.17
C VAL A 119 14.85 -13.15 0.56
N GLY A 120 14.86 -14.31 -0.08
CA GLY A 120 16.01 -14.85 -0.79
C GLY A 120 16.34 -14.10 -2.09
N GLU A 121 17.55 -14.33 -2.61
CA GLU A 121 18.04 -13.69 -3.86
C GLU A 121 17.15 -13.97 -5.08
N TYR A 122 16.53 -15.16 -5.11
CA TYR A 122 15.68 -15.61 -6.21
C TYR A 122 14.19 -15.45 -5.92
N ASP A 123 13.83 -14.82 -4.80
CA ASP A 123 12.45 -14.61 -4.43
C ASP A 123 11.88 -13.36 -5.10
N VAL A 124 10.61 -13.45 -5.44
CA VAL A 124 9.84 -12.38 -6.04
C VAL A 124 8.68 -12.06 -5.11
N LEU A 125 8.59 -10.80 -4.73
CA LEU A 125 7.46 -10.29 -3.97
C LEU A 125 6.39 -9.80 -4.93
N SER A 126 5.14 -10.12 -4.62
CA SER A 126 3.95 -9.55 -5.28
C SER A 126 3.86 -8.02 -5.18
N HIS A 127 4.44 -7.44 -4.14
CA HIS A 127 4.45 -5.99 -3.89
C HIS A 127 5.87 -5.54 -3.53
N ALA A 128 6.23 -4.30 -3.89
CA ALA A 128 7.54 -3.78 -3.55
C ALA A 128 7.71 -3.70 -2.02
N PRO A 129 8.92 -3.92 -1.47
CA PRO A 129 9.17 -3.86 -0.03
C PRO A 129 8.76 -2.55 0.65
N GLN A 130 8.75 -1.45 -0.11
CA GLN A 130 8.37 -0.10 0.36
C GLN A 130 6.87 0.18 0.28
N THR A 131 6.08 -0.75 -0.26
CA THR A 131 4.62 -0.61 -0.37
C THR A 131 4.03 -0.67 1.03
N ARG A 132 3.23 0.34 1.41
CA ARG A 132 2.48 0.29 2.66
C ARG A 132 1.39 -0.77 2.61
N THR A 133 1.17 -1.40 3.75
CA THR A 133 0.09 -2.35 3.97
C THR A 133 -1.27 -1.65 3.92
N SER A 134 -2.27 -2.39 3.46
CA SER A 134 -3.66 -1.97 3.40
C SER A 134 -4.57 -3.12 3.80
N ASP A 135 -5.79 -2.81 4.26
CA ASP A 135 -6.73 -3.83 4.69
C ASP A 135 -7.13 -4.76 3.52
N GLY A 136 -7.12 -6.06 3.77
CA GLY A 136 -7.38 -7.10 2.77
C GLY A 136 -6.23 -7.37 1.79
N MET A 137 -5.06 -6.73 1.97
CA MET A 137 -3.91 -6.94 1.10
C MET A 137 -3.40 -8.39 1.17
N VAL A 138 -2.98 -8.93 0.02
CA VAL A 138 -2.29 -10.23 -0.08
C VAL A 138 -0.85 -10.00 -0.48
N LEU A 139 0.09 -10.32 0.41
CA LEU A 139 1.52 -10.24 0.20
C LEU A 139 2.10 -11.63 -0.05
N ARG A 140 2.38 -11.95 -1.31
CA ARG A 140 3.03 -13.19 -1.73
C ARG A 140 4.55 -13.05 -1.89
N VAL A 141 5.27 -14.10 -1.50
CA VAL A 141 6.70 -14.33 -1.72
C VAL A 141 6.90 -15.70 -2.37
N ASP A 142 7.40 -15.72 -3.61
CA ASP A 142 7.65 -16.94 -4.39
C ASP A 142 9.09 -17.03 -4.88
N SER A 143 9.67 -18.23 -4.88
CA SER A 143 11.00 -18.46 -5.46
C SER A 143 10.92 -18.75 -6.96
N VAL A 144 11.77 -18.09 -7.75
CA VAL A 144 11.89 -18.34 -9.19
C VAL A 144 13.11 -19.23 -9.46
N ILE A 145 12.86 -20.46 -9.88
CA ILE A 145 13.92 -21.40 -10.28
C ILE A 145 14.02 -21.41 -11.81
N LYS A 146 15.20 -21.12 -12.35
CA LYS A 146 15.51 -21.28 -13.78
C LYS A 146 16.22 -22.61 -13.99
N THR A 147 15.58 -23.53 -14.70
CA THR A 147 16.20 -24.80 -15.10
C THR A 147 16.85 -24.64 -16.46
N ARG A 148 18.08 -25.15 -16.59
CA ARG A 148 18.79 -25.27 -17.86
C ARG A 148 18.75 -26.74 -18.27
N GLU A 149 18.29 -27.03 -19.48
CA GLU A 149 18.28 -28.39 -20.01
C GLU A 149 19.39 -28.57 -21.04
N THR A 150 20.10 -29.69 -20.96
CA THR A 150 21.13 -30.05 -21.94
C THR A 150 20.71 -31.31 -22.68
N TYR A 151 20.78 -31.29 -24.01
CA TYR A 151 20.50 -32.45 -24.84
C TYR A 151 21.50 -32.56 -25.99
N THR A 152 21.68 -33.76 -26.52
CA THR A 152 22.58 -34.02 -27.65
C THR A 152 21.78 -34.13 -28.93
N ALA A 153 22.21 -33.40 -29.97
CA ALA A 153 21.68 -33.53 -31.33
C ALA A 153 22.73 -34.15 -32.27
N ALA A 154 22.31 -35.04 -33.16
CA ALA A 154 23.20 -35.62 -34.17
C ALA A 154 23.54 -34.61 -35.27
N VAL A 155 24.82 -34.57 -35.67
CA VAL A 155 25.32 -33.78 -36.80
C VAL A 155 25.62 -34.74 -37.95
N PRO A 156 24.82 -34.75 -39.04
CA PRO A 156 25.03 -35.68 -40.14
C PRO A 156 26.42 -35.51 -40.78
N HIS A 157 27.05 -36.64 -41.12
CA HIS A 157 28.30 -36.62 -41.86
C HIS A 157 28.13 -36.19 -43.33
N ALA A 158 29.19 -35.65 -43.92
CA ALA A 158 29.21 -35.31 -45.34
C ALA A 158 29.45 -36.56 -46.21
N VAL A 159 28.75 -36.64 -47.35
CA VAL A 159 28.94 -37.70 -48.34
C VAL A 159 29.71 -37.12 -49.54
N THR A 160 30.84 -37.73 -49.89
CA THR A 160 31.62 -37.38 -51.08
C THR A 160 31.67 -38.57 -52.04
N TYR A 161 31.50 -38.30 -53.33
CA TYR A 161 31.53 -39.32 -54.37
C TYR A 161 32.87 -39.31 -55.10
N CYS A 162 33.41 -40.50 -55.36
CA CYS A 162 34.52 -40.71 -56.27
C CYS A 162 34.09 -41.68 -57.38
N ASN A 163 34.46 -41.37 -58.62
CA ASN A 163 34.15 -42.23 -59.77
C ASN A 163 35.18 -43.35 -59.89
N ASP A 164 34.71 -44.58 -60.07
CA ASP A 164 35.55 -45.76 -60.33
C ASP A 164 35.08 -46.44 -61.62
N ALA A 165 36.02 -46.72 -62.54
CA ALA A 165 35.72 -47.32 -63.84
C ALA A 165 35.56 -48.85 -63.79
N THR A 166 35.91 -49.48 -62.67
CA THR A 166 35.85 -50.93 -62.48
C THR A 166 34.48 -51.42 -62.03
N ILE A 167 33.60 -50.51 -61.60
CA ILE A 167 32.24 -50.81 -61.16
C ILE A 167 31.21 -50.54 -62.29
N PRO A 168 30.20 -51.41 -62.48
CA PRO A 168 29.15 -51.20 -63.47
C PRO A 168 28.37 -49.91 -63.25
N ALA A 169 27.91 -49.29 -64.35
CA ALA A 169 27.11 -48.07 -64.29
C ALA A 169 25.81 -48.28 -63.49
N GLY A 170 25.51 -47.33 -62.60
CA GLY A 170 24.32 -47.35 -61.76
C GLY A 170 24.50 -48.04 -60.40
N ILE A 171 25.67 -48.64 -60.13
CA ILE A 171 26.00 -49.21 -58.83
C ILE A 171 26.82 -48.21 -58.01
N GLN A 172 26.49 -48.07 -56.72
CA GLN A 172 27.27 -47.33 -55.73
C GLN A 172 27.71 -48.30 -54.63
N GLU A 173 28.97 -48.19 -54.22
CA GLU A 173 29.54 -48.95 -53.12
C GLU A 173 30.13 -47.99 -52.08
N VAL A 174 29.92 -48.28 -50.80
CA VAL A 174 30.45 -47.46 -49.70
C VAL A 174 31.91 -47.83 -49.47
N LEU A 175 32.83 -46.93 -49.85
CA LEU A 175 34.26 -47.14 -49.65
C LEU A 175 34.66 -46.97 -48.17
N THR A 176 34.12 -45.94 -47.52
CA THR A 176 34.41 -45.64 -46.11
C THR A 176 33.12 -45.17 -45.45
N PRO A 177 32.64 -45.86 -44.40
CA PRO A 177 31.45 -45.42 -43.69
C PRO A 177 31.74 -44.09 -42.97
N GLY A 178 30.84 -43.12 -43.14
CA GLY A 178 30.84 -41.92 -42.32
C GLY A 178 30.27 -42.22 -40.92
N ALA A 179 30.60 -41.35 -39.97
CA ALA A 179 30.04 -41.38 -38.63
C ALA A 179 29.45 -40.00 -38.32
N ASP A 180 28.19 -39.97 -37.88
CA ASP A 180 27.57 -38.73 -37.44
C ASP A 180 28.29 -38.20 -36.20
N GLY A 181 28.42 -36.87 -36.14
CA GLY A 181 28.91 -36.19 -34.96
C GLY A 181 27.80 -35.96 -33.94
N GLU A 182 28.18 -35.44 -32.78
CA GLU A 182 27.25 -35.03 -31.74
C GLU A 182 27.45 -33.54 -31.41
N LEU A 183 26.35 -32.81 -31.23
CA LEU A 183 26.33 -31.43 -30.78
C LEU A 183 25.62 -31.35 -29.43
N LEU A 184 26.35 -30.94 -28.40
CA LEU A 184 25.77 -30.62 -27.10
C LEU A 184 25.00 -29.30 -27.19
N CYS A 185 23.69 -29.37 -27.03
CA CYS A 185 22.78 -28.24 -27.06
C CYS A 185 22.35 -27.86 -25.63
N THR A 186 22.04 -26.58 -25.42
CA THR A 186 21.56 -26.05 -24.13
C THR A 186 20.27 -25.25 -24.38
N ALA A 187 19.22 -25.54 -23.64
CA ALA A 187 17.91 -24.87 -23.66
C ALA A 187 17.61 -24.22 -22.30
#